data_AF-A0A3M3VX67-F1
#
_entry.id   AF-A0A3M3VX67-F1
#
_cell.length_a   1.000
_cell.length_b   1.000
_cell.length_c   1.000
_cell.angle_alpha   90.00
_cell.angle_beta   90.00
_cell.angle_gamma   90.00
#
_symmetry.space_group_name_H-M   'P 1'
#
loop_
_entity.id
_entity.type
_entity.pdbx_description
1 polymer ?
#
loop_
_entity_poly.entity_id
_entity_poly.type
_entity_poly.pdbx_seq_one_letter_code
_entity_poly.pdbx_strand_id
1 'polypeptide(L)'
;MGKSRNAVIADEQSRIAALKQQPTVEIIHRKDAKHGLENPRKVVLKNPDISSEEDLVKSTGAGYLRLMVTDHMGPRSEDIDLFLAMERALPEHGRVHIHCGVGQGRTGIFIAMHDMLKNAHHVSFHDLIERQLAFNPGRALDFNKDVTHEGRANLRNDRLEFISLFYEYAKQNPKGAPRSWSEWLADPNTPSQQR
;
A
#
# COMPACT_ATOMS: atom_id res chain seq x y z
N MET A 1 14.40 -6.90 1.49
CA MET A 1 13.19 -7.68 1.83
C MET A 1 13.33 -8.19 3.25
N GLY A 2 12.25 -8.34 4.02
CA GLY A 2 12.29 -8.91 5.37
C GLY A 2 12.84 -8.00 6.49
N LYS A 3 13.03 -6.71 6.23
CA LYS A 3 13.40 -5.74 7.29
C LYS A 3 12.17 -5.41 8.13
N SER A 4 12.37 -5.19 9.43
CA SER A 4 11.33 -4.62 10.31
C SER A 4 11.02 -3.17 9.92
N ARG A 5 9.86 -2.66 10.35
CA ARG A 5 9.46 -1.26 10.11
C ARG A 5 10.55 -0.26 10.54
N ASN A 6 11.07 -0.41 11.75
CA ASN A 6 12.12 0.47 12.29
C ASN A 6 13.42 0.37 11.48
N ALA A 7 13.78 -0.83 11.03
CA ALA A 7 14.96 -1.01 10.19
C ALA A 7 14.80 -0.38 8.79
N VAL A 8 13.59 -0.37 8.22
CA VAL A 8 13.31 0.33 6.96
C VAL A 8 13.41 1.85 7.14
N ILE A 9 12.82 2.39 8.20
CA ILE A 9 12.88 3.84 8.50
C ILE A 9 14.33 4.29 8.70
N ALA A 10 15.09 3.56 9.52
CA ALA A 10 16.49 3.90 9.79
C ALA A 10 17.37 3.82 8.55
N ASP A 11 17.19 2.78 7.71
CA ASP A 11 17.95 2.63 6.46
C ASP A 11 17.63 3.76 5.47
N GLU A 12 16.37 4.15 5.32
CA GLU A 12 16.00 5.27 4.46
C GLU A 12 16.55 6.61 4.98
N GLN A 13 16.37 6.90 6.27
CA GLN A 13 16.88 8.13 6.89
C GLN A 13 18.39 8.24 6.75
N SER A 14 19.13 7.13 6.96
CA SER A 14 20.57 7.07 6.79
C SER A 14 20.98 7.38 5.34
N ARG A 15 20.29 6.80 4.34
CA ARG A 15 20.56 7.05 2.92
C ARG A 15 20.28 8.50 2.53
N ILE A 16 19.17 9.08 3.00
CA ILE A 16 18.81 10.48 2.75
C ILE A 16 19.86 11.41 3.38
N ALA A 17 20.27 11.15 4.62
CA ALA A 17 21.31 11.92 5.29
C ALA A 17 22.65 11.85 4.55
N ALA A 18 23.03 10.67 4.06
CA ALA A 18 24.24 10.49 3.27
C ALA A 18 24.19 11.23 1.92
N LEU A 19 23.03 11.30 1.27
CA LEU A 19 22.84 12.06 0.02
C LEU A 19 22.93 13.57 0.26
N LYS A 20 22.40 14.09 1.37
CA LYS A 20 22.47 15.51 1.74
C LYS A 20 23.90 16.04 1.90
N GLN A 21 24.86 15.16 2.22
CA GLN A 21 26.28 15.54 2.36
C GLN A 21 27.05 15.53 1.04
N GLN A 22 26.43 15.09 -0.06
CA GLN A 22 27.10 14.98 -1.35
C GLN A 22 26.85 16.23 -2.21
N PRO A 23 27.90 16.87 -2.76
CA PRO A 23 27.74 18.03 -3.64
C PRO A 23 27.11 17.66 -5.00
N THR A 24 27.11 16.37 -5.34
CA THR A 24 26.52 15.84 -6.57
C THR A 24 25.80 14.53 -6.29
N VAL A 25 24.63 14.36 -6.90
CA VAL A 25 23.85 13.11 -6.82
C VAL A 25 23.61 12.57 -8.23
N GLU A 26 23.95 11.30 -8.45
CA GLU A 26 23.64 10.61 -9.70
C GLU A 26 22.30 9.87 -9.58
N ILE A 27 21.39 10.16 -10.50
CA ILE A 27 20.11 9.48 -10.66
C ILE A 27 20.22 8.54 -11.85
N ILE A 28 20.01 7.25 -11.59
CA ILE A 28 20.10 6.20 -12.59
C ILE A 28 18.72 5.81 -13.11
N HIS A 29 18.62 5.49 -14.40
CA HIS A 29 17.36 5.03 -14.98
C HIS A 29 17.15 3.53 -14.67
N ARG A 30 16.03 3.21 -14.02
CA ARG A 30 15.70 1.85 -13.52
C ARG A 30 15.82 0.75 -14.58
N LYS A 31 15.37 1.01 -15.82
CA LYS A 31 15.42 0.00 -16.89
C LYS A 31 16.84 -0.37 -17.28
N ASP A 32 17.78 0.58 -17.23
CA ASP A 32 19.18 0.34 -17.63
C ASP A 32 19.93 -0.40 -16.51
N ALA A 33 19.67 -0.02 -15.26
CA ALA A 33 20.23 -0.68 -14.08
C ALA A 33 19.84 -2.16 -13.96
N LYS A 34 18.65 -2.55 -14.43
CA LYS A 34 18.15 -3.93 -14.32
C LYS A 34 18.93 -4.94 -15.18
N HIS A 35 19.58 -4.49 -16.25
CA HIS A 35 20.27 -5.34 -17.20
C HIS A 35 21.80 -5.29 -17.08
N GLY A 36 22.33 -4.64 -16.04
CA GLY A 36 23.78 -4.47 -15.85
C GLY A 36 24.46 -3.67 -16.98
N LEU A 37 23.68 -2.91 -17.75
CA LEU A 37 24.17 -2.08 -18.84
C LEU A 37 24.73 -0.76 -18.29
N GLU A 38 25.55 -0.08 -19.10
CA GLU A 38 25.78 1.36 -18.93
C GLU A 38 24.42 2.07 -18.81
N ASN A 39 24.36 3.13 -18.01
CA ASN A 39 23.13 3.89 -17.77
C ASN A 39 23.13 5.16 -18.63
N PRO A 40 22.87 5.08 -19.95
CA PRO A 40 23.00 6.22 -20.86
C PRO A 40 22.02 7.34 -20.53
N ARG A 41 20.97 7.04 -19.75
CA ARG A 41 19.95 7.98 -19.28
C ARG A 41 20.21 8.50 -17.87
N LYS A 42 21.41 8.28 -17.33
CA LYS A 42 21.76 8.81 -16.01
C LYS A 42 21.80 10.33 -16.03
N VAL A 43 21.39 10.93 -14.92
CA VAL A 43 21.40 12.38 -14.72
C VAL A 43 22.23 12.68 -13.48
N VAL A 44 23.13 13.65 -13.57
CA VAL A 44 23.91 14.12 -12.42
C VAL A 44 23.38 15.50 -12.02
N LEU A 45 22.90 15.61 -10.78
CA LEU A 45 22.47 16.86 -10.19
C LEU A 45 23.60 17.46 -9.36
N LYS A 46 23.76 18.79 -9.41
CA LYS A 46 24.69 19.54 -8.58
C LYS A 46 23.92 20.27 -7.48
N ASN A 47 24.35 20.09 -6.24
CA ASN A 47 23.71 20.62 -5.02
C ASN A 47 22.17 20.51 -5.04
N PRO A 48 21.60 19.31 -5.31
CA PRO A 48 20.16 19.16 -5.32
C PRO A 48 19.55 19.38 -3.93
N ASP A 49 18.32 19.86 -3.88
CA ASP A 49 17.51 19.78 -2.67
C ASP A 49 17.07 18.32 -2.46
N ILE A 50 17.31 17.80 -1.26
CA ILE A 50 17.07 16.41 -0.90
C ILE A 50 16.10 16.40 0.29
N SER A 51 14.92 15.85 0.10
CA SER A 51 13.89 15.73 1.13
C SER A 51 13.30 14.33 1.14
N SER A 52 12.83 13.88 2.31
CA SER A 52 11.99 12.68 2.36
C SER A 52 10.59 12.98 1.82
N GLU A 53 9.84 11.95 1.46
CA GLU A 53 8.43 12.11 1.09
C GLU A 53 7.61 12.69 2.25
N GLU A 54 7.93 12.28 3.48
CA GLU A 54 7.27 12.81 4.69
C GLU A 54 7.49 14.32 4.84
N ASP A 55 8.73 14.79 4.68
CA ASP A 55 9.06 16.21 4.78
C ASP A 55 8.34 17.02 3.71
N LEU A 56 8.37 16.52 2.47
CA LEU A 56 7.72 17.17 1.33
C LEU A 56 6.20 17.25 1.53
N VAL A 57 5.55 16.16 1.93
CA VAL A 57 4.10 16.15 2.18
C VAL A 57 3.75 17.08 3.34
N LYS A 58 4.47 17.02 4.46
CA LYS A 58 4.21 17.88 5.62
C LYS A 58 4.43 19.36 5.32
N SER A 59 5.35 19.71 4.42
CA SER A 59 5.56 21.09 3.98
C SER A 59 4.34 21.69 3.27
N THR A 60 3.44 20.86 2.74
CA THR A 60 2.18 21.30 2.12
C THR A 60 1.03 21.46 3.14
N GLY A 61 1.27 21.12 4.41
CA GLY A 61 0.24 21.08 5.46
C GLY A 61 -0.60 19.79 5.48
N ALA A 62 -0.31 18.83 4.60
CA ALA A 62 -1.01 17.54 4.58
C ALA A 62 -0.47 16.57 5.66
N GLY A 63 -1.35 15.70 6.15
CA GLY A 63 -0.96 14.56 6.98
C GLY A 63 -0.20 13.50 6.17
N TYR A 64 0.63 12.72 6.85
CA TYR A 64 1.45 11.68 6.21
C TYR A 64 1.39 10.37 7.01
N LEU A 65 1.17 9.26 6.30
CA LEU A 65 1.23 7.92 6.85
C LEU A 65 2.04 7.02 5.90
N ARG A 66 3.07 6.37 6.45
CA ARG A 66 3.83 5.36 5.72
C ARG A 66 3.51 3.94 6.18
N LEU A 67 3.14 3.10 5.21
CA LEU A 67 2.89 1.66 5.39
C LEU A 67 3.96 0.86 4.65
N MET A 68 4.65 -0.05 5.34
CA MET A 68 5.84 -0.73 4.81
C MET A 68 5.46 -2.02 4.07
N VAL A 69 4.51 -1.91 3.15
CA VAL A 69 3.97 -3.06 2.43
C VAL A 69 4.93 -3.51 1.34
N THR A 70 5.45 -4.72 1.51
CA THR A 70 6.35 -5.41 0.59
C THR A 70 5.71 -5.55 -0.79
N ASP A 71 6.52 -5.36 -1.84
CA ASP A 71 6.00 -5.49 -3.19
C ASP A 71 5.50 -6.91 -3.47
N HIS A 72 4.40 -6.97 -4.20
CA HIS A 72 3.67 -8.19 -4.53
C HIS A 72 2.99 -8.96 -3.38
N MET A 73 3.18 -8.57 -2.12
CA MET A 73 2.55 -9.21 -0.96
C MET A 73 1.32 -8.43 -0.46
N GLY A 74 0.43 -9.11 0.27
CA GLY A 74 -0.64 -8.45 1.03
C GLY A 74 -0.11 -7.63 2.20
N PRO A 75 -0.87 -6.65 2.70
CA PRO A 75 -0.49 -5.89 3.89
C PRO A 75 -0.49 -6.78 5.14
N ARG A 76 0.41 -6.49 6.08
CA ARG A 76 0.47 -7.18 7.38
C ARG A 76 -0.58 -6.57 8.31
N SER A 77 -1.03 -7.31 9.33
CA SER A 77 -2.03 -6.81 10.29
C SER A 77 -1.63 -5.48 10.93
N GLU A 78 -0.34 -5.28 11.26
CA GLU A 78 0.17 -4.00 11.78
C GLU A 78 -0.01 -2.82 10.79
N ASP A 79 0.16 -3.07 9.49
CA ASP A 79 0.00 -2.04 8.45
C ASP A 79 -1.50 -1.73 8.24
N ILE A 80 -2.36 -2.74 8.40
CA ILE A 80 -3.82 -2.59 8.33
C ILE A 80 -4.31 -1.78 9.53
N ASP A 81 -3.91 -2.11 10.76
CA ASP A 81 -4.35 -1.38 11.95
C ASP A 81 -3.91 0.09 11.93
N LEU A 82 -2.70 0.39 11.43
CA LEU A 82 -2.26 1.76 11.22
C LEU A 82 -3.11 2.50 10.18
N PHE A 83 -3.50 1.81 9.10
CA PHE A 83 -4.41 2.37 8.11
C PHE A 83 -5.80 2.65 8.71
N LEU A 84 -6.35 1.72 9.49
CA LEU A 84 -7.64 1.88 10.18
C LEU A 84 -7.60 3.03 11.18
N ALA A 85 -6.51 3.21 11.90
CA ALA A 85 -6.35 4.34 12.82
C ALA A 85 -6.41 5.69 12.07
N MET A 86 -5.78 5.77 10.90
CA MET A 86 -5.89 6.96 10.03
C MET A 86 -7.31 7.16 9.52
N GLU A 87 -7.96 6.11 9.02
CA GLU A 87 -9.35 6.17 8.52
C GLU A 87 -10.34 6.64 9.59
N ARG A 88 -10.20 6.17 10.83
CA ARG A 88 -11.02 6.62 11.97
C ARG A 88 -10.80 8.10 12.30
N ALA A 89 -9.58 8.59 12.10
CA ALA A 89 -9.21 9.98 12.36
C ALA A 89 -9.55 10.93 11.19
N LEU A 90 -10.00 10.41 10.04
CA LEU A 90 -10.37 11.26 8.91
C LEU A 90 -11.60 12.10 9.24
N PRO A 91 -11.55 13.42 8.97
CA PRO A 91 -12.75 14.25 9.08
C PRO A 91 -13.78 13.83 8.02
N GLU A 92 -15.04 14.23 8.20
CA GLU A 92 -16.17 13.85 7.34
C GLU A 92 -15.92 14.12 5.84
N HIS A 93 -15.17 15.17 5.51
CA HIS A 93 -14.76 15.53 4.14
C HIS A 93 -13.26 15.36 3.90
N GLY A 94 -12.58 14.58 4.73
CA GLY A 94 -11.18 14.23 4.60
C GLY A 94 -10.92 13.48 3.30
N ARG A 95 -9.81 13.82 2.64
CA ARG A 95 -9.37 13.16 1.40
C ARG A 95 -8.10 12.37 1.70
N VAL A 96 -8.01 11.18 1.09
CA VAL A 96 -6.83 10.33 1.18
C VAL A 96 -6.22 10.22 -0.21
N HIS A 97 -4.92 10.47 -0.33
CA HIS A 97 -4.15 10.16 -1.52
C HIS A 97 -3.30 8.93 -1.24
N ILE A 98 -3.49 7.87 -2.02
CA ILE A 98 -2.83 6.57 -1.82
C ILE A 98 -1.96 6.30 -3.04
N HIS A 99 -0.69 6.02 -2.82
CA HIS A 99 0.24 5.69 -3.90
C HIS A 99 1.17 4.51 -3.54
N CYS A 100 1.83 3.97 -4.54
CA CYS A 100 2.93 3.01 -4.41
C CYS A 100 3.86 3.21 -5.62
N GLY A 101 4.82 2.30 -5.85
CA GLY A 101 5.80 2.50 -6.92
C GLY A 101 5.24 2.61 -8.35
N VAL A 102 4.05 2.04 -8.63
CA VAL A 102 3.43 2.09 -9.98
C VAL A 102 1.92 2.39 -9.97
N GLY A 103 1.32 2.64 -8.80
CA GLY A 103 -0.11 2.96 -8.69
C GLY A 103 -1.09 1.81 -8.95
N GLN A 104 -0.62 0.57 -9.10
CA GLN A 104 -1.47 -0.59 -9.45
C GLN A 104 -1.75 -1.49 -8.24
N GLY A 105 -0.81 -2.37 -7.87
CA GLY A 105 -1.01 -3.45 -6.88
C GLY A 105 -1.45 -2.96 -5.49
N ARG A 106 -0.50 -2.43 -4.72
CA ARG A 106 -0.74 -1.97 -3.34
C ARG A 106 -1.74 -0.81 -3.29
N THR A 107 -1.64 0.12 -4.24
CA THR A 107 -2.58 1.24 -4.35
C THR A 107 -4.02 0.77 -4.52
N GLY A 108 -4.29 -0.14 -5.47
CA GLY A 108 -5.64 -0.67 -5.68
C GLY A 108 -6.20 -1.38 -4.44
N ILE A 109 -5.36 -2.13 -3.72
CA ILE A 109 -5.77 -2.80 -2.48
C ILE A 109 -6.22 -1.78 -1.43
N PHE A 110 -5.41 -0.76 -1.13
CA PHE A 110 -5.76 0.22 -0.09
C PHE A 110 -6.91 1.15 -0.50
N ILE A 111 -7.08 1.44 -1.80
CA ILE A 111 -8.27 2.17 -2.28
C ILE A 111 -9.53 1.30 -2.09
N ALA A 112 -9.48 0.01 -2.43
CA ALA A 112 -10.60 -0.89 -2.18
C ALA A 112 -10.90 -1.03 -0.68
N MET A 113 -9.87 -1.10 0.18
CA MET A 113 -10.04 -1.11 1.62
C MET A 113 -10.74 0.16 2.12
N HIS A 114 -10.27 1.35 1.70
CA HIS A 114 -10.92 2.63 2.00
C HIS A 114 -12.41 2.61 1.63
N ASP A 115 -12.69 2.08 0.45
CA ASP A 115 -14.04 2.02 -0.09
C ASP A 115 -14.95 1.05 0.68
N MET A 116 -14.43 -0.14 1.01
CA MET A 116 -15.12 -1.14 1.82
C MET A 116 -15.44 -0.60 3.22
N LEU A 117 -14.51 0.10 3.88
CA LEU A 117 -14.76 0.68 5.20
C LEU A 117 -15.92 1.69 5.20
N LYS A 118 -16.13 2.38 4.08
CA LYS A 118 -17.22 3.33 3.92
C LYS A 118 -18.53 2.68 3.50
N ASN A 119 -18.48 1.63 2.69
CA ASN A 119 -19.64 1.20 1.90
C ASN A 119 -20.02 -0.29 2.04
N ALA A 120 -19.19 -1.15 2.63
CA ALA A 120 -19.45 -2.60 2.70
C ALA A 120 -20.69 -2.99 3.53
N HIS A 121 -21.19 -2.10 4.38
CA HIS A 121 -22.42 -2.31 5.15
C HIS A 121 -23.69 -2.25 4.30
N HIS A 122 -23.63 -1.72 3.06
CA HIS A 122 -24.79 -1.60 2.17
C HIS A 122 -24.49 -1.84 0.68
N VAL A 123 -23.22 -2.01 0.28
CA VAL A 123 -22.80 -2.33 -1.10
C VAL A 123 -22.17 -3.72 -1.14
N SER A 124 -22.51 -4.50 -2.16
CA SER A 124 -22.00 -5.86 -2.32
C SER A 124 -20.50 -5.89 -2.60
N PHE A 125 -19.81 -6.96 -2.20
CA PHE A 125 -18.41 -7.18 -2.54
C PHE A 125 -18.15 -7.06 -4.04
N HIS A 126 -19.01 -7.68 -4.86
CA HIS A 126 -18.87 -7.66 -6.32
C HIS A 126 -18.90 -6.22 -6.87
N ASP A 127 -19.88 -5.41 -6.47
CA ASP A 127 -20.01 -4.03 -6.97
C ASP A 127 -18.84 -3.14 -6.51
N LEU A 128 -18.32 -3.37 -5.30
CA LEU A 128 -17.12 -2.69 -4.81
C LEU A 128 -15.90 -3.05 -5.64
N ILE A 129 -15.73 -4.32 -6.01
CA ILE A 129 -14.59 -4.73 -6.85
C ILE A 129 -14.74 -4.18 -8.27
N GLU A 130 -15.90 -4.33 -8.90
CA GLU A 130 -16.15 -3.90 -10.29
C GLU A 130 -15.92 -2.39 -10.46
N ARG A 131 -16.41 -1.56 -9.52
CA ARG A 131 -16.19 -0.11 -9.63
C ARG A 131 -14.73 0.27 -9.45
N GLN A 132 -13.98 -0.41 -8.58
CA GLN A 132 -12.54 -0.16 -8.42
C GLN A 132 -11.77 -0.58 -9.68
N LEU A 133 -12.16 -1.68 -10.32
CA LEU A 133 -11.62 -2.11 -11.61
C LEU A 133 -11.94 -1.11 -12.74
N ALA A 134 -13.12 -0.49 -12.73
CA ALA A 134 -13.49 0.52 -13.71
C ALA A 134 -12.60 1.79 -13.61
N PHE A 135 -12.23 2.22 -12.40
CA PHE A 135 -11.37 3.40 -12.19
C PHE A 135 -9.87 3.09 -12.28
N ASN A 136 -9.47 1.91 -11.84
CA ASN A 136 -8.08 1.45 -11.87
C ASN A 136 -8.05 0.02 -12.38
N PRO A 137 -8.03 -0.20 -13.71
CA PRO A 137 -8.01 -1.54 -14.33
C PRO A 137 -6.68 -2.30 -14.06
N GLY A 138 -5.88 -1.84 -13.11
CA GLY A 138 -4.68 -2.49 -12.64
C GLY A 138 -4.96 -3.88 -12.08
N ARG A 139 -3.94 -4.75 -12.19
CA ARG A 139 -3.97 -6.17 -11.81
C ARG A 139 -4.21 -6.46 -10.31
N ALA A 140 -4.50 -5.46 -9.49
CA ALA A 140 -4.61 -5.63 -8.04
C ALA A 140 -5.85 -6.43 -7.64
N LEU A 141 -6.97 -6.15 -8.31
CA LEU A 141 -8.30 -6.70 -8.04
C LEU A 141 -8.85 -7.50 -9.24
N ASP A 142 -8.08 -7.61 -10.33
CA ASP A 142 -8.43 -8.42 -11.49
C ASP A 142 -8.04 -9.88 -11.22
N PHE A 143 -9.01 -10.65 -10.73
CA PHE A 143 -8.85 -12.06 -10.39
C PHE A 143 -8.95 -13.00 -11.60
N ASN A 144 -9.40 -12.50 -12.75
CA ASN A 144 -9.62 -13.28 -13.96
C ASN A 144 -8.37 -13.37 -14.85
N LYS A 145 -7.34 -12.58 -14.54
CA LYS A 145 -6.10 -12.57 -15.33
C LYS A 145 -5.25 -13.81 -15.07
N ASP A 146 -4.77 -14.40 -16.17
CA ASP A 146 -3.86 -15.53 -16.11
C ASP A 146 -2.47 -15.08 -15.60
N VAL A 147 -2.04 -15.64 -14.46
CA VAL A 147 -0.74 -15.38 -13.81
C VAL A 147 0.18 -16.61 -13.85
N THR A 148 -0.23 -17.67 -14.56
CA THR A 148 0.53 -18.92 -14.69
C THR A 148 1.92 -18.69 -15.29
N HIS A 149 2.06 -17.71 -16.17
CA HIS A 149 3.32 -17.40 -16.85
C HIS A 149 4.39 -16.73 -15.96
N GLU A 150 4.06 -16.30 -14.74
CA GLU A 150 4.95 -15.49 -13.89
C GLU A 150 5.19 -16.09 -12.48
N GLY A 151 4.72 -17.31 -12.19
CA GLY A 151 4.88 -17.94 -10.87
C GLY A 151 4.16 -17.22 -9.73
N ARG A 152 3.15 -16.38 -10.02
CA ARG A 152 2.43 -15.54 -9.04
C ARG A 152 1.04 -16.06 -8.69
N ALA A 153 0.72 -17.31 -9.02
CA ALA A 153 -0.59 -17.91 -8.75
C ALA A 153 -0.96 -17.89 -7.26
N ASN A 154 -0.02 -18.27 -6.38
CA ASN A 154 -0.22 -18.27 -4.94
C ASN A 154 -0.49 -16.85 -4.41
N LEU A 155 0.29 -15.85 -4.87
CA LEU A 155 0.11 -14.44 -4.49
C LEU A 155 -1.25 -13.85 -4.93
N ARG A 156 -1.86 -14.40 -6.00
CA ARG A 156 -3.20 -13.99 -6.43
C ARG A 156 -4.26 -14.53 -5.47
N ASN A 157 -4.14 -15.80 -5.08
CA ASN A 157 -5.06 -16.42 -4.13
C ASN A 157 -5.00 -15.70 -2.77
N ASP A 158 -3.80 -15.42 -2.27
CA ASP A 158 -3.60 -14.68 -1.01
C ASP A 158 -4.27 -13.31 -1.02
N ARG A 159 -4.28 -12.61 -2.17
CA ARG A 159 -4.93 -11.29 -2.29
C ARG A 159 -6.43 -11.37 -2.36
N LEU A 160 -6.99 -12.35 -3.07
CA LEU A 160 -8.43 -12.56 -3.13
C LEU A 160 -8.96 -12.96 -1.76
N GLU A 161 -8.26 -13.87 -1.08
CA GLU A 161 -8.57 -14.28 0.28
C GLU A 161 -8.50 -13.09 1.24
N PHE A 162 -7.42 -12.31 1.17
CA PHE A 162 -7.27 -11.10 1.97
C PHE A 162 -8.41 -10.10 1.75
N ILE A 163 -8.69 -9.71 0.50
CA ILE A 163 -9.66 -8.65 0.23
C ILE A 163 -11.10 -9.11 0.56
N SER A 164 -11.41 -10.40 0.36
CA SER A 164 -12.71 -10.96 0.72
C SER A 164 -12.88 -10.99 2.24
N LEU A 165 -11.83 -11.37 2.97
CA LEU A 165 -11.84 -11.34 4.44
C LEU A 165 -11.94 -9.91 4.98
N PHE A 166 -11.23 -8.96 4.34
CA PHE A 166 -11.31 -7.55 4.70
C PHE A 166 -12.71 -6.96 4.46
N TYR A 167 -13.40 -7.39 3.41
CA TYR A 167 -14.79 -6.99 3.18
C TYR A 167 -15.70 -7.45 4.32
N GLU A 168 -15.59 -8.69 4.80
CA GLU A 168 -16.36 -9.19 5.94
C GLU A 168 -16.06 -8.40 7.23
N TYR A 169 -14.79 -8.09 7.47
CA TYR A 169 -14.40 -7.20 8.55
C TYR A 169 -15.06 -5.82 8.43
N ALA A 170 -14.97 -5.18 7.26
CA ALA A 170 -15.47 -3.82 7.03
C ALA A 170 -17.00 -3.75 7.12
N LYS A 171 -17.69 -4.82 6.72
CA LYS A 171 -19.15 -4.95 6.86
C LYS A 171 -19.59 -4.98 8.33
N GLN A 172 -18.81 -5.63 9.19
CA GLN A 172 -19.06 -5.71 10.64
C GLN A 172 -18.52 -4.49 11.41
N ASN A 173 -17.53 -3.80 10.86
CA ASN A 173 -16.82 -2.70 11.50
C ASN A 173 -16.76 -1.48 10.56
N PRO A 174 -17.90 -0.81 10.27
CA PRO A 174 -17.92 0.36 9.40
C PRO A 174 -16.99 1.45 9.93
N LYS A 175 -16.31 2.16 9.02
CA LYS A 175 -15.21 3.10 9.33
C LYS A 175 -14.06 2.48 10.13
N GLY A 176 -13.94 1.15 10.09
CA GLY A 176 -12.93 0.40 10.81
C GLY A 176 -13.17 0.35 12.31
N ALA A 177 -14.38 0.55 12.80
CA ALA A 177 -14.73 0.59 14.23
C ALA A 177 -15.92 -0.33 14.53
N PRO A 178 -16.05 -0.88 15.76
CA PRO A 178 -15.24 -0.58 16.94
C PRO A 178 -13.92 -1.35 17.04
N ARG A 179 -13.83 -2.55 16.47
CA ARG A 179 -12.66 -3.43 16.63
C ARG A 179 -11.56 -3.08 15.64
N SER A 180 -10.30 -3.18 16.05
CA SER A 180 -9.16 -3.20 15.12
C SER A 180 -9.20 -4.47 14.24
N TRP A 181 -8.39 -4.51 13.19
CA TRP A 181 -8.30 -5.69 12.34
C TRP A 181 -7.67 -6.85 13.10
N SER A 182 -6.58 -6.60 13.84
CA SER A 182 -5.93 -7.64 14.65
C SER A 182 -6.84 -8.19 15.74
N GLU A 183 -7.62 -7.33 16.41
CA GLU A 183 -8.61 -7.75 17.42
C GLU A 183 -9.71 -8.61 16.79
N TRP A 184 -10.22 -8.20 15.62
CA TRP A 184 -11.27 -8.96 14.93
C TRP A 184 -10.76 -10.32 14.44
N LEU A 185 -9.54 -10.41 13.92
CA LEU A 185 -8.95 -11.69 13.51
C LEU A 185 -8.69 -12.66 14.67
N ALA A 186 -8.42 -12.13 15.87
CA ALA A 186 -8.19 -12.94 17.07
C ALA A 186 -9.49 -13.51 17.67
N ASP A 187 -10.66 -13.02 17.25
CA ASP A 187 -11.95 -13.55 17.68
C ASP A 187 -12.15 -14.97 17.11
N PRO A 188 -12.39 -15.99 17.95
CA PRO A 188 -12.58 -17.37 17.51
C PRO A 188 -13.82 -17.57 16.64
N ASN A 189 -14.76 -16.61 16.64
CA ASN A 189 -15.96 -16.65 15.79
C ASN A 189 -15.73 -16.01 14.41
N THR A 190 -14.52 -15.53 14.12
CA THR A 190 -14.21 -14.90 12.83
C THR A 190 -14.16 -15.95 11.71
N PRO A 191 -14.82 -15.71 10.56
CA PRO A 191 -14.97 -16.70 9.49
C PRO A 191 -13.68 -17.31 8.93
N SER A 192 -12.52 -16.66 9.15
CA SER A 192 -11.21 -17.16 8.69
C SER A 192 -10.66 -18.34 9.49
N GLN A 193 -11.18 -18.64 10.69
CA GLN A 193 -10.69 -19.73 11.55
C GLN A 193 -11.47 -21.05 11.39
N GLN A 194 -12.47 -21.11 10.51
CA GLN A 194 -13.28 -22.32 10.25
C GLN A 194 -12.79 -23.17 9.06
N ARG A 195 -11.52 -23.04 8.64
CA ARG A 195 -10.92 -23.85 7.57
C ARG A 195 -9.68 -24.59 8.04
#